data_AF-A0A1F6XA54-F1
#
_entry.id   AF-A0A1F6XA54-F1
#
_cell.length_a   1.000
_cell.length_b   1.000
_cell.length_c   1.000
_cell.angle_alpha   90.00
_cell.angle_beta   90.00
_cell.angle_gamma   90.00
#
_symmetry.space_group_name_H-M   'P 1'
#
loop_
_entity.id
_entity.type
_entity.pdbx_description
1 polymer ?
#
loop_
_entity_poly.entity_id
_entity_poly.type
_entity_poly.pdbx_seq_one_letter_code
_entity_poly.pdbx_strand_id
1 'polypeptide(L)'
;MLKHKRILLIVFAVVFIALLFFLKNKSEFKNQASQDAGLSYGNILVKDLITKDTDLDGVLDWEEGLWGTDPNNKDTDGNGEDDGIAIAKLKAVARENNQGTEQDEENLTQTDKFSRELFSTVATLNQTGEVDENTIDTLSTSLVEQIRNSPPRKIYLQSEMKVINDNSVVAYQNYSDALDSIYKKYPTQGNALEVLQEFVGDGENVNVDALLKLDPIIKQTKGFMDGMVKTSVPSKIAQPHLEVINALERMVENLSDIQLVENDAIIALGAMSKYEGNADLLQVAMGKLIDAMPQN
;
A
#
# COMPACT_ATOMS: atom_id res chain seq x y z
N MET A 1 -44.82 9.38 7.16
CA MET A 1 -43.50 9.99 7.45
C MET A 1 -42.78 9.44 8.69
N LEU A 2 -43.45 9.06 9.79
CA LEU A 2 -42.76 8.49 10.96
C LEU A 2 -42.19 7.06 10.80
N LYS A 3 -42.71 6.25 9.86
CA LYS A 3 -42.24 4.87 9.65
C LYS A 3 -40.86 4.77 8.99
N HIS A 4 -40.48 5.71 8.11
CA HIS A 4 -39.15 5.72 7.47
C HIS A 4 -38.03 6.21 8.39
N LYS A 5 -38.32 7.13 9.34
CA LYS A 5 -37.35 7.53 10.38
C LYS A 5 -37.02 6.37 11.34
N ARG A 6 -37.97 5.46 11.57
CA ARG A 6 -37.74 4.26 12.40
C ARG A 6 -36.91 3.20 11.67
N ILE A 7 -37.07 3.04 10.35
CA ILE A 7 -36.28 2.10 9.55
C ILE A 7 -34.81 2.58 9.43
N LEU A 8 -34.56 3.88 9.25
CA LEU A 8 -33.20 4.45 9.22
C LEU A 8 -32.47 4.31 10.57
N LEU A 9 -33.19 4.46 11.69
CA LEU A 9 -32.64 4.25 13.04
C LEU A 9 -32.36 2.77 13.35
N ILE A 10 -33.15 1.83 12.78
CA ILE A 10 -32.92 0.39 12.95
C ILE A 10 -31.69 -0.07 12.15
N VAL A 11 -31.46 0.47 10.95
CA VAL A 11 -30.24 0.19 10.15
C VAL A 11 -28.98 0.74 10.83
N PHE A 12 -29.05 1.96 11.40
CA PHE A 12 -27.96 2.51 12.21
C PHE A 12 -27.71 1.70 13.49
N ALA A 13 -28.76 1.17 14.14
CA ALA A 13 -28.61 0.35 15.35
C ALA A 13 -27.98 -1.02 15.07
N VAL A 14 -28.24 -1.64 13.92
CA VAL A 14 -27.63 -2.91 13.52
C VAL A 14 -26.15 -2.74 13.18
N VAL A 15 -25.79 -1.64 12.49
CA VAL A 15 -24.38 -1.26 12.25
C VAL A 15 -23.66 -0.93 13.57
N PHE A 16 -24.32 -0.26 14.51
CA PHE A 16 -23.77 0.11 15.81
C PHE A 16 -23.56 -1.10 16.75
N ILE A 17 -24.44 -2.09 16.74
CA ILE A 17 -24.29 -3.32 17.56
C ILE A 17 -23.18 -4.23 16.99
N ALA A 18 -23.03 -4.31 15.67
CA ALA A 18 -21.91 -5.00 15.04
C ALA A 18 -20.56 -4.32 15.36
N LEU A 19 -20.52 -2.99 15.35
CA LEU A 19 -19.35 -2.19 15.76
C LEU A 19 -18.97 -2.37 17.24
N LEU A 20 -19.96 -2.39 18.14
CA LEU A 20 -19.71 -2.64 19.57
C LEU A 20 -19.23 -4.06 19.88
N PHE A 21 -19.63 -5.05 19.07
CA PHE A 21 -19.15 -6.43 19.19
C PHE A 21 -17.65 -6.55 18.84
N PHE A 22 -17.16 -5.77 17.87
CA PHE A 22 -15.76 -5.74 17.47
C PHE A 22 -14.87 -4.82 18.34
N LEU A 23 -15.42 -3.76 18.92
CA LEU A 23 -14.70 -2.86 19.85
C LEU A 23 -14.18 -3.56 21.12
N LYS A 24 -14.76 -4.70 21.51
CA LYS A 24 -14.37 -5.41 22.73
C LYS A 24 -13.08 -6.24 22.60
N ASN A 25 -12.50 -6.34 21.40
CA ASN A 25 -11.36 -7.23 21.12
C ASN A 25 -10.09 -6.56 20.56
N LYS A 26 -9.96 -5.23 20.64
CA LYS A 26 -8.80 -4.50 20.07
C LYS A 26 -7.65 -4.35 21.08
N SER A 27 -6.48 -4.90 20.76
CA SER A 27 -5.21 -4.55 21.39
C SER A 27 -4.69 -3.23 20.80
N GLU A 28 -4.02 -2.44 21.63
CA GLU A 28 -3.57 -1.08 21.31
C GLU A 28 -2.51 -1.06 20.19
N PHE A 29 -2.78 -0.31 19.12
CA PHE A 29 -1.86 -0.06 18.02
C PHE A 29 -1.16 1.28 18.26
N LYS A 30 0.18 1.27 18.39
CA LYS A 30 1.00 2.49 18.43
C LYS A 30 1.63 2.72 17.05
N ASN A 31 1.34 3.88 16.46
CA ASN A 31 1.99 4.34 15.24
C ASN A 31 3.39 4.88 15.54
N GLN A 32 4.41 4.39 14.83
CA GLN A 32 5.74 4.99 14.76
C GLN A 32 6.01 5.49 13.34
N ALA A 33 6.62 6.67 13.23
CA ALA A 33 6.85 7.37 11.97
C ALA A 33 7.93 6.68 11.12
N SER A 34 7.66 6.52 9.83
CA SER A 34 8.54 5.88 8.84
C SER A 34 9.75 6.77 8.52
N GLN A 35 10.96 6.29 8.81
CA GLN A 35 12.20 6.71 8.15
C GLN A 35 12.55 5.67 7.07
N ASP A 36 13.24 6.11 6.03
CA ASP A 36 13.59 5.43 4.76
C ASP A 36 13.25 3.94 4.64
N ALA A 37 12.36 3.65 3.68
CA ALA A 37 11.83 2.32 3.39
C ALA A 37 12.88 1.44 2.70
N GLY A 38 13.65 0.68 3.48
CA GLY A 38 14.47 -0.44 3.03
C GLY A 38 14.52 -1.52 4.09
N LEU A 39 14.85 -2.76 3.71
CA LEU A 39 15.09 -3.80 4.71
C LEU A 39 16.27 -3.43 5.61
N SER A 40 16.24 -3.83 6.87
CA SER A 40 17.32 -3.58 7.83
C SER A 40 17.76 -4.86 8.52
N TYR A 41 19.07 -5.03 8.67
CA TYR A 41 19.71 -6.03 9.51
C TYR A 41 20.55 -5.31 10.58
N GLY A 42 20.12 -5.39 11.84
CA GLY A 42 20.73 -4.61 12.92
C GLY A 42 20.65 -3.11 12.65
N ASN A 43 21.82 -2.45 12.52
CA ASN A 43 21.94 -1.02 12.17
C ASN A 43 22.26 -0.77 10.68
N ILE A 44 22.32 -1.82 9.86
CA ILE A 44 22.71 -1.73 8.45
C ILE A 44 21.46 -1.87 7.60
N LEU A 45 21.26 -0.95 6.67
CA LEU A 45 20.23 -1.13 5.64
C LEU A 45 20.70 -2.25 4.71
N VAL A 46 19.84 -3.23 4.50
CA VAL A 46 20.04 -4.31 3.51
C VAL A 46 20.33 -3.74 2.14
N LYS A 47 19.76 -2.57 1.79
CA LYS A 47 20.13 -1.83 0.59
C LYS A 47 21.64 -1.61 0.48
N ASP A 48 22.31 -1.28 1.57
CA ASP A 48 23.75 -1.02 1.59
C ASP A 48 24.57 -2.31 1.45
N LEU A 49 24.01 -3.45 1.88
CA LEU A 49 24.61 -4.78 1.71
C LEU A 49 24.48 -5.28 0.26
N ILE A 50 23.34 -5.05 -0.37
CA ILE A 50 23.05 -5.58 -1.72
C ILE A 50 23.61 -4.70 -2.84
N THR A 51 24.02 -3.45 -2.55
CA THR A 51 24.68 -2.56 -3.52
C THR A 51 26.20 -2.50 -3.33
N LYS A 52 26.75 -3.33 -2.44
CA LYS A 52 28.19 -3.38 -2.16
C LYS A 52 28.91 -4.13 -3.27
N ASP A 53 29.97 -3.53 -3.78
CA ASP A 53 30.94 -4.06 -4.74
C ASP A 53 32.31 -3.67 -4.18
N THR A 54 32.96 -4.62 -3.51
CA THR A 54 34.11 -4.36 -2.65
C THR A 54 35.40 -4.18 -3.43
N ASP A 55 35.57 -4.95 -4.50
CA ASP A 55 36.75 -4.84 -5.34
C ASP A 55 36.57 -3.83 -6.48
N LEU A 56 35.34 -3.46 -6.86
CA LEU A 56 34.99 -2.55 -7.95
C LEU A 56 35.26 -3.13 -9.34
N ASP A 57 34.98 -4.43 -9.54
CA ASP A 57 35.00 -5.09 -10.84
C ASP A 57 33.65 -4.94 -11.61
N GLY A 58 32.62 -4.40 -10.95
CA GLY A 58 31.28 -4.20 -11.50
C GLY A 58 30.29 -5.33 -11.21
N VAL A 59 30.66 -6.29 -10.37
CA VAL A 59 29.78 -7.32 -9.80
C VAL A 59 29.58 -7.02 -8.32
N LEU A 60 28.34 -7.22 -7.85
CA LEU A 60 28.02 -6.97 -6.44
C LEU A 60 28.52 -8.15 -5.59
N ASP A 61 28.99 -7.88 -4.37
CA ASP A 61 29.57 -8.89 -3.46
C ASP A 61 28.67 -10.14 -3.32
N TRP A 62 27.35 -9.92 -3.20
CA TRP A 62 26.38 -11.01 -3.06
C TRP A 62 26.26 -11.84 -4.34
N GLU A 63 26.43 -11.21 -5.50
CA GLU A 63 26.38 -11.87 -6.80
C GLU A 63 27.66 -12.70 -7.03
N GLU A 64 28.82 -12.19 -6.65
CA GLU A 64 30.10 -12.88 -6.78
C GLU A 64 30.12 -14.24 -6.09
N GLY A 65 29.62 -14.34 -4.86
CA GLY A 65 29.53 -15.65 -4.21
C GLY A 65 28.51 -16.62 -4.84
N LEU A 66 27.61 -16.17 -5.74
CA LEU A 66 26.80 -17.07 -6.58
C LEU A 66 27.59 -17.61 -7.76
N TRP A 67 28.51 -16.82 -8.30
CA TRP A 67 29.43 -17.21 -9.37
C TRP A 67 30.66 -17.96 -8.84
N GLY A 68 30.89 -17.92 -7.53
CA GLY A 68 32.03 -18.55 -6.87
C GLY A 68 33.32 -17.73 -6.96
N THR A 69 33.20 -16.42 -7.20
CA THR A 69 34.31 -15.45 -7.19
C THR A 69 34.48 -14.86 -5.78
N ASP A 70 35.66 -14.31 -5.49
CA ASP A 70 35.99 -13.68 -4.19
C ASP A 70 35.70 -12.17 -4.25
N PRO A 71 34.77 -11.65 -3.42
CA PRO A 71 34.42 -10.24 -3.46
C PRO A 71 35.53 -9.22 -3.18
N ASN A 72 36.68 -9.69 -2.72
CA ASN A 72 37.83 -8.84 -2.44
C ASN A 72 38.90 -8.94 -3.55
N ASN A 73 38.63 -9.66 -4.64
CA ASN A 73 39.62 -9.95 -5.67
C ASN A 73 39.01 -9.98 -7.08
N LYS A 74 39.33 -8.94 -7.85
CA LYS A 74 38.85 -8.73 -9.23
C LYS A 74 39.13 -9.87 -10.21
N ASP A 75 40.13 -10.69 -9.94
CA ASP A 75 40.55 -11.81 -10.78
C ASP A 75 40.78 -13.02 -9.87
N THR A 76 39.69 -13.69 -9.49
CA THR A 76 39.70 -14.77 -8.51
C THR A 76 40.57 -15.95 -8.93
N ASP A 77 40.59 -16.29 -10.22
CA ASP A 77 41.34 -17.43 -10.74
C ASP A 77 42.76 -17.08 -11.24
N GLY A 78 43.10 -15.79 -11.27
CA GLY A 78 44.42 -15.27 -11.62
C GLY A 78 44.76 -15.43 -13.11
N ASN A 79 43.75 -15.54 -13.98
CA ASN A 79 43.95 -15.79 -15.40
C ASN A 79 44.20 -14.50 -16.22
N GLY A 80 44.05 -13.33 -15.61
CA GLY A 80 44.24 -12.01 -16.21
C GLY A 80 42.98 -11.38 -16.82
N GLU A 81 41.80 -11.96 -16.62
CA GLU A 81 40.49 -11.40 -16.96
C GLU A 81 39.68 -11.13 -15.70
N ASP A 82 39.18 -9.90 -15.55
CA ASP A 82 38.34 -9.53 -14.40
C ASP A 82 37.07 -10.41 -14.32
N ASP A 83 36.68 -10.80 -13.11
CA ASP A 83 35.53 -11.65 -12.81
C ASP A 83 34.24 -11.05 -13.40
N GLY A 84 34.04 -9.73 -13.30
CA GLY A 84 32.91 -9.03 -13.92
C GLY A 84 32.84 -9.16 -15.44
N ILE A 85 33.97 -9.24 -16.13
CA ILE A 85 34.00 -9.49 -17.58
C ILE A 85 33.63 -10.94 -17.86
N ALA A 86 34.19 -11.89 -17.13
CA ALA A 86 33.90 -13.31 -17.28
C ALA A 86 32.40 -13.61 -17.04
N ILE A 87 31.83 -13.05 -15.97
CA ILE A 87 30.42 -13.17 -15.59
C ILE A 87 29.52 -12.52 -16.65
N ALA A 88 29.85 -11.33 -17.15
CA ALA A 88 29.08 -10.68 -18.20
C ALA A 88 29.02 -11.53 -19.48
N LYS A 89 30.12 -12.18 -19.87
CA LYS A 89 30.15 -13.12 -21.01
C LYS A 89 29.26 -14.34 -20.77
N LEU A 90 29.32 -14.93 -19.58
CA LEU A 90 28.47 -16.08 -19.23
C LEU A 90 26.98 -15.71 -19.28
N LYS A 91 26.62 -14.54 -18.73
CA LYS A 91 25.25 -13.98 -18.82
C LYS A 91 24.83 -13.78 -20.27
N ALA A 92 25.71 -13.26 -21.13
CA ALA A 92 25.41 -13.08 -22.56
C ALA A 92 25.18 -14.43 -23.28
N VAL A 93 26.00 -15.44 -23.03
CA VAL A 93 25.81 -16.79 -23.60
C VAL A 93 24.52 -17.45 -23.10
N ALA A 94 24.17 -17.27 -21.82
CA ALA A 94 22.91 -17.76 -21.27
C ALA A 94 21.68 -17.06 -21.89
N ARG A 95 21.83 -15.77 -22.25
CA ARG A 95 20.82 -14.98 -22.96
C ARG A 95 20.68 -15.37 -24.44
N GLU A 96 21.75 -15.81 -25.10
CA GLU A 96 21.65 -16.28 -26.50
C GLU A 96 20.98 -17.67 -26.60
N ASN A 97 21.14 -18.51 -25.58
CA ASN A 97 20.56 -19.86 -25.55
C ASN A 97 19.08 -19.90 -25.14
N ASN A 98 18.60 -18.87 -24.43
CA ASN A 98 17.19 -18.66 -24.17
C ASN A 98 16.67 -17.64 -25.19
N GLN A 99 15.70 -17.98 -26.05
CA GLN A 99 15.00 -16.99 -26.89
C GLN A 99 14.09 -16.06 -26.05
N GLY A 100 14.65 -15.43 -25.02
CA GLY A 100 14.00 -14.45 -24.16
C GLY A 100 14.55 -13.07 -24.49
N THR A 101 13.65 -12.18 -24.88
CA THR A 101 13.88 -10.74 -25.07
C THR A 101 14.72 -10.14 -23.95
N GLU A 102 15.62 -9.22 -24.32
CA GLU A 102 16.27 -8.27 -23.41
C GLU A 102 15.26 -7.84 -22.35
N GLN A 103 15.44 -8.28 -21.11
CA GLN A 103 14.67 -7.75 -20.00
C GLN A 103 15.32 -6.41 -19.71
N ASP A 104 14.88 -5.37 -20.43
CA ASP A 104 15.11 -3.98 -20.05
C ASP A 104 14.81 -3.88 -18.54
N GLU A 105 15.72 -3.28 -17.78
CA GLU A 105 15.54 -3.02 -16.34
C GLU A 105 14.26 -2.21 -16.03
N GLU A 106 13.56 -1.70 -17.05
CA GLU A 106 12.57 -0.64 -16.92
C GLU A 106 11.19 -1.04 -16.37
N ASN A 107 10.84 -2.32 -16.18
CA ASN A 107 9.48 -2.67 -15.71
C ASN A 107 9.39 -3.81 -14.68
N LEU A 108 10.29 -3.86 -13.70
CA LEU A 108 10.15 -4.80 -12.57
C LEU A 108 8.94 -4.44 -11.68
N THR A 109 8.11 -5.45 -11.36
CA THR A 109 7.05 -5.34 -10.35
C THR A 109 7.66 -5.15 -8.95
N GLN A 110 6.87 -4.75 -7.95
CA GLN A 110 7.36 -4.71 -6.57
C GLN A 110 7.64 -6.11 -6.05
N THR A 111 6.89 -7.12 -6.51
CA THR A 111 7.18 -8.53 -6.25
C THR A 111 8.55 -8.92 -6.79
N ASP A 112 8.91 -8.54 -8.02
CA ASP A 112 10.24 -8.83 -8.58
C ASP A 112 11.35 -8.16 -7.76
N LYS A 113 11.16 -6.88 -7.40
CA LYS A 113 12.12 -6.13 -6.59
C LYS A 113 12.29 -6.76 -5.22
N PHE A 114 11.19 -7.10 -4.58
CA PHE A 114 11.16 -7.78 -3.29
C PHE A 114 11.86 -9.14 -3.36
N SER A 115 11.57 -9.96 -4.37
CA SER A 115 12.22 -11.27 -4.55
C SER A 115 13.73 -11.14 -4.75
N ARG A 116 14.17 -10.14 -5.53
CA ARG A 116 15.60 -9.84 -5.71
C ARG A 116 16.24 -9.42 -4.39
N GLU A 117 15.63 -8.49 -3.67
CA GLU A 117 16.12 -8.00 -2.38
C GLU A 117 16.21 -9.13 -1.33
N LEU A 118 15.18 -9.96 -1.24
CA LEU A 118 15.16 -11.13 -0.34
C LEU A 118 16.27 -12.12 -0.69
N PHE A 119 16.41 -12.46 -1.98
CA PHE A 119 17.40 -13.41 -2.43
C PHE A 119 18.82 -12.93 -2.21
N SER A 120 19.13 -11.67 -2.56
CA SER A 120 20.44 -11.08 -2.33
C SER A 120 20.77 -11.04 -0.83
N THR A 121 19.79 -10.72 0.02
CA THR A 121 19.98 -10.73 1.47
C THR A 121 20.34 -12.12 1.99
N VAL A 122 19.60 -13.14 1.57
CA VAL A 122 19.88 -14.53 1.96
C VAL A 122 21.25 -15.00 1.43
N ALA A 123 21.62 -14.61 0.22
CA ALA A 123 22.93 -14.94 -0.36
C ALA A 123 24.08 -14.34 0.46
N THR A 124 24.00 -13.05 0.81
CA THR A 124 25.00 -12.38 1.66
C THR A 124 25.10 -13.02 3.03
N LEU A 125 23.97 -13.29 3.70
CA LEU A 125 23.98 -13.89 5.04
C LEU A 125 24.55 -15.31 5.04
N ASN A 126 24.33 -16.08 3.98
CA ASN A 126 24.94 -17.40 3.81
C ASN A 126 26.47 -17.30 3.62
N GLN A 127 26.96 -16.28 2.90
CA GLN A 127 28.40 -16.08 2.66
C GLN A 127 29.15 -15.68 3.94
N THR A 128 28.53 -14.85 4.80
CA THR A 128 29.15 -14.43 6.08
C THR A 128 29.10 -15.52 7.15
N GLY A 129 28.31 -16.59 6.94
CA GLY A 129 28.10 -17.65 7.94
C GLY A 129 27.26 -17.22 9.14
N GLU A 130 26.55 -16.09 9.03
CA GLU A 130 25.80 -15.43 10.11
C GLU A 130 24.29 -15.73 10.04
N VAL A 131 23.87 -16.90 9.54
CA VAL A 131 22.45 -17.29 9.57
C VAL A 131 22.12 -17.95 10.91
N ASP A 132 21.79 -17.13 11.91
CA ASP A 132 21.17 -17.58 13.16
C ASP A 132 19.68 -17.25 13.24
N GLU A 133 18.99 -17.80 14.25
CA GLU A 133 17.54 -17.62 14.44
C GLU A 133 17.15 -16.15 14.60
N ASN A 134 17.99 -15.34 15.28
CA ASN A 134 17.76 -13.90 15.45
C ASN A 134 17.83 -13.12 14.13
N THR A 135 18.73 -13.54 13.25
CA THR A 135 18.92 -12.95 11.92
C THR A 135 17.69 -13.19 11.05
N ILE A 136 17.14 -14.41 11.09
CA ILE A 136 15.90 -14.76 10.38
C ILE A 136 14.71 -13.96 10.91
N ASP A 137 14.58 -13.80 12.24
CA ASP A 137 13.49 -13.05 12.86
C ASP A 137 13.54 -11.55 12.54
N THR A 138 14.75 -10.97 12.55
CA THR A 138 14.96 -9.55 12.22
C THR A 138 14.60 -9.28 10.76
N LEU A 139 15.08 -10.13 9.84
CA LEU A 139 14.77 -10.05 8.43
C LEU A 139 13.26 -10.20 8.19
N SER A 140 12.64 -11.20 8.82
CA SER A 140 11.20 -11.44 8.73
C SER A 140 10.37 -10.24 9.18
N THR A 141 10.76 -9.62 10.30
CA THR A 141 10.10 -8.42 10.82
C THR A 141 10.26 -7.25 9.86
N SER A 142 11.47 -7.02 9.34
CA SER A 142 11.73 -5.94 8.40
C SER A 142 10.95 -6.11 7.09
N LEU A 143 10.81 -7.33 6.59
CA LEU A 143 10.02 -7.65 5.39
C LEU A 143 8.54 -7.30 5.59
N VAL A 144 7.98 -7.70 6.73
CA VAL A 144 6.59 -7.39 7.08
C VAL A 144 6.37 -5.88 7.19
N GLU A 145 7.30 -5.15 7.81
CA GLU A 145 7.20 -3.70 7.95
C GLU A 145 7.32 -2.96 6.61
N GLN A 146 8.20 -3.39 5.70
CA GLN A 146 8.31 -2.81 4.36
C GLN A 146 6.99 -2.96 3.57
N ILE A 147 6.38 -4.16 3.64
CA ILE A 147 5.08 -4.45 3.01
C ILE A 147 3.98 -3.57 3.62
N ARG A 148 3.97 -3.43 4.95
CA ARG A 148 2.96 -2.67 5.70
C ARG A 148 3.12 -1.16 5.67
N ASN A 149 4.28 -0.61 5.34
CA ASN A 149 4.53 0.83 5.50
C ASN A 149 4.72 1.61 4.19
N SER A 150 4.35 1.04 3.03
CA SER A 150 4.35 1.83 1.79
C SER A 150 3.44 3.08 1.88
N PRO A 151 3.95 4.30 1.57
CA PRO A 151 3.20 5.54 1.68
C PRO A 151 2.07 5.65 0.64
N PRO A 152 1.03 6.47 0.88
CA PRO A 152 0.00 6.73 -0.13
C PRO A 152 0.62 7.41 -1.35
N ARG A 153 0.13 7.06 -2.55
CA ARG A 153 0.68 7.60 -3.81
C ARG A 153 0.15 8.99 -4.10
N LYS A 154 -1.10 9.27 -3.71
CA LYS A 154 -1.75 10.55 -3.88
C LYS A 154 -2.27 11.11 -2.56
N ILE A 155 -2.00 12.39 -2.35
CA ILE A 155 -2.50 13.17 -1.22
C ILE A 155 -2.99 14.51 -1.77
N TYR A 156 -4.25 14.84 -1.53
CA TYR A 156 -4.83 16.14 -1.85
C TYR A 156 -4.37 17.18 -0.84
N LEU A 157 -4.14 18.39 -1.35
CA LEU A 157 -3.76 19.56 -0.60
C LEU A 157 -4.93 20.53 -0.44
N GLN A 158 -4.91 21.34 0.62
CA GLN A 158 -5.94 22.35 0.84
C GLN A 158 -6.05 23.36 -0.31
N SER A 159 -4.94 23.64 -1.01
CA SER A 159 -4.90 24.52 -2.19
C SER A 159 -5.70 23.99 -3.39
N GLU A 160 -5.99 22.69 -3.43
CA GLU A 160 -6.77 22.06 -4.50
C GLU A 160 -8.28 22.13 -4.21
N MET A 161 -8.67 22.54 -2.99
CA MET A 161 -10.06 22.68 -2.59
C MET A 161 -10.58 24.09 -2.78
N LYS A 162 -11.89 24.22 -2.99
CA LYS A 162 -12.57 25.51 -3.01
C LYS A 162 -13.00 25.94 -1.61
N VAL A 163 -12.05 26.45 -0.82
CA VAL A 163 -12.33 26.97 0.52
C VAL A 163 -12.93 28.39 0.44
N ILE A 164 -14.01 28.64 1.18
CA ILE A 164 -14.67 29.95 1.28
C ILE A 164 -14.62 30.48 2.73
N ASN A 165 -14.54 31.80 2.89
CA ASN A 165 -14.53 32.43 4.20
C ASN A 165 -15.91 32.53 4.86
N ASP A 166 -16.99 32.30 4.10
CA ASP A 166 -18.36 32.29 4.62
C ASP A 166 -18.60 31.05 5.48
N ASN A 167 -18.96 31.27 6.73
CA ASN A 167 -19.29 30.26 7.73
C ASN A 167 -20.71 30.46 8.29
N SER A 168 -21.59 31.08 7.51
CA SER A 168 -23.01 31.25 7.83
C SER A 168 -23.76 29.93 7.77
N VAL A 169 -24.93 29.87 8.44
CA VAL A 169 -25.83 28.71 8.37
C VAL A 169 -26.19 28.36 6.92
N VAL A 170 -26.36 29.37 6.06
CA VAL A 170 -26.67 29.17 4.63
C VAL A 170 -25.48 28.53 3.89
N ALA A 171 -24.24 28.91 4.21
CA ALA A 171 -23.06 28.28 3.63
C ALA A 171 -22.96 26.79 3.98
N TYR A 172 -23.27 26.42 5.23
CA TYR A 172 -23.33 25.02 5.66
C TYR A 172 -24.48 24.24 4.99
N GLN A 173 -25.66 24.86 4.82
CA GLN A 173 -26.76 24.25 4.06
C GLN A 173 -26.37 23.98 2.61
N ASN A 174 -25.80 24.99 1.93
CA ASN A 174 -25.31 24.83 0.55
C ASN A 174 -24.24 23.74 0.43
N TYR A 175 -23.34 23.64 1.40
CA TYR A 175 -22.34 22.57 1.47
C TYR A 175 -23.00 21.19 1.61
N SER A 176 -23.94 21.02 2.54
CA SER A 176 -24.67 19.76 2.73
C SER A 176 -25.50 19.37 1.50
N ASP A 177 -26.19 20.31 0.87
CA ASP A 177 -26.98 20.09 -0.34
C ASP A 177 -26.08 19.70 -1.53
N ALA A 178 -24.88 20.28 -1.62
CA ALA A 178 -23.88 19.89 -2.62
C ALA A 178 -23.43 18.44 -2.41
N LEU A 179 -23.10 18.04 -1.17
CA LEU A 179 -22.72 16.65 -0.87
C LEU A 179 -23.86 15.66 -1.16
N ASP A 180 -25.10 15.99 -0.80
CA ASP A 180 -26.26 15.16 -1.12
C ASP A 180 -26.47 15.03 -2.63
N SER A 181 -26.26 16.10 -3.39
CA SER A 181 -26.32 16.08 -4.86
C SER A 181 -25.21 15.21 -5.47
N ILE A 182 -23.99 15.26 -4.93
CA ILE A 182 -22.88 14.41 -5.35
C ILE A 182 -23.18 12.95 -5.03
N TYR A 183 -23.68 12.65 -3.83
CA TYR A 183 -24.08 11.29 -3.43
C TYR A 183 -25.17 10.71 -4.34
N LYS A 184 -26.19 11.51 -4.68
CA LYS A 184 -27.24 11.10 -5.64
C LYS A 184 -26.69 10.83 -7.04
N LYS A 185 -25.67 11.58 -7.47
CA LYS A 185 -25.01 11.40 -8.76
C LYS A 185 -24.13 10.14 -8.79
N TYR A 186 -23.51 9.81 -7.68
CA TYR A 186 -22.62 8.66 -7.51
C TYR A 186 -23.12 7.78 -6.35
N PRO A 187 -24.28 7.11 -6.48
CA PRO A 187 -24.83 6.27 -5.42
C PRO A 187 -23.94 5.04 -5.21
N THR A 188 -23.86 4.56 -3.97
CA THR A 188 -23.02 3.40 -3.59
C THR A 188 -23.26 2.19 -4.50
N GLN A 189 -22.18 1.57 -4.98
CA GLN A 189 -22.20 0.46 -5.95
C GLN A 189 -21.77 -0.87 -5.32
N GLY A 190 -22.37 -1.24 -4.19
CA GLY A 190 -22.02 -2.45 -3.44
C GLY A 190 -21.16 -2.18 -2.21
N ASN A 191 -20.61 -3.25 -1.64
CA ASN A 191 -19.86 -3.22 -0.39
C ASN A 191 -18.50 -3.90 -0.58
N ALA A 192 -17.43 -3.13 -0.42
CA ALA A 192 -16.07 -3.64 -0.60
C ALA A 192 -15.75 -4.80 0.36
N LEU A 193 -16.25 -4.76 1.60
CA LEU A 193 -16.03 -5.84 2.56
C LEU A 193 -16.68 -7.16 2.12
N GLU A 194 -17.89 -7.09 1.56
CA GLU A 194 -18.58 -8.28 1.02
C GLU A 194 -17.81 -8.87 -0.17
N VAL A 195 -17.28 -8.01 -1.05
CA VAL A 195 -16.43 -8.44 -2.17
C VAL A 195 -15.15 -9.10 -1.68
N LEU A 196 -14.48 -8.52 -0.68
CA LEU A 196 -13.27 -9.09 -0.09
C LEU A 196 -13.55 -10.41 0.65
N GLN A 197 -14.71 -10.55 1.30
CA GLN A 197 -15.15 -11.80 1.91
C GLN A 197 -15.41 -12.88 0.85
N GLU A 198 -16.06 -12.50 -0.26
CA GLU A 198 -16.27 -13.41 -1.39
C GLU A 198 -14.94 -13.85 -2.02
N PHE A 199 -13.98 -12.93 -2.14
CA PHE A 199 -12.63 -13.23 -2.62
C PHE A 199 -11.92 -14.25 -1.73
N VAL A 200 -11.88 -14.04 -0.41
CA VAL A 200 -11.20 -14.97 0.51
C VAL A 200 -11.91 -16.31 0.62
N GLY A 201 -13.25 -16.34 0.52
CA GLY A 201 -14.03 -17.58 0.55
C GLY A 201 -13.83 -18.38 1.85
N ASP A 202 -13.53 -19.67 1.71
CA ASP A 202 -13.20 -20.58 2.82
C ASP A 202 -11.69 -20.57 3.20
N GLY A 203 -10.88 -19.77 2.50
CA GLY A 203 -9.44 -19.69 2.67
C GLY A 203 -8.63 -20.77 1.93
N GLU A 204 -9.28 -21.80 1.40
CA GLU A 204 -8.62 -22.86 0.58
C GLU A 204 -8.81 -22.60 -0.92
N ASN A 205 -9.98 -22.10 -1.32
CA ASN A 205 -10.30 -21.79 -2.71
C ASN A 205 -10.64 -20.30 -2.87
N VAL A 206 -9.62 -19.49 -3.12
CA VAL A 206 -9.76 -18.05 -3.31
C VAL A 206 -10.46 -17.76 -4.64
N ASN A 207 -11.45 -16.87 -4.63
CA ASN A 207 -12.21 -16.45 -5.81
C ASN A 207 -11.68 -15.11 -6.33
N VAL A 208 -10.61 -15.14 -7.14
CA VAL A 208 -9.98 -13.93 -7.67
C VAL A 208 -10.95 -13.10 -8.53
N ASP A 209 -11.84 -13.75 -9.29
CA ASP A 209 -12.84 -13.07 -10.13
C ASP A 209 -13.78 -12.16 -9.33
N ALA A 210 -13.97 -12.43 -8.03
CA ALA A 210 -14.75 -11.55 -7.15
C ALA A 210 -14.16 -10.13 -7.10
N LEU A 211 -12.84 -9.97 -7.21
CA LEU A 211 -12.16 -8.67 -7.15
C LEU A 211 -12.54 -7.73 -8.31
N LEU A 212 -13.05 -8.25 -9.43
CA LEU A 212 -13.60 -7.42 -10.52
C LEU A 212 -14.81 -6.59 -10.05
N LYS A 213 -15.51 -7.02 -8.99
CA LYS A 213 -16.62 -6.27 -8.39
C LYS A 213 -16.15 -5.02 -7.63
N LEU A 214 -14.85 -4.86 -7.39
CA LEU A 214 -14.29 -3.62 -6.81
C LEU A 214 -14.27 -2.47 -7.83
N ASP A 215 -14.17 -2.74 -9.13
CA ASP A 215 -14.12 -1.70 -10.18
C ASP A 215 -15.26 -0.67 -10.10
N PRO A 216 -16.56 -1.07 -10.03
CA PRO A 216 -17.64 -0.11 -9.91
C PRO A 216 -17.61 0.67 -8.59
N ILE A 217 -17.15 0.06 -7.49
CA ILE A 217 -16.99 0.71 -6.17
C ILE A 217 -15.89 1.78 -6.24
N ILE A 218 -14.73 1.43 -6.78
CA ILE A 218 -13.60 2.33 -6.97
C ILE A 218 -14.01 3.51 -7.87
N LYS A 219 -14.65 3.22 -9.01
CA LYS A 219 -15.10 4.25 -9.96
C LYS A 219 -16.12 5.21 -9.34
N GLN A 220 -17.08 4.68 -8.59
CA GLN A 220 -18.07 5.49 -7.87
C GLN A 220 -17.39 6.37 -6.82
N THR A 221 -16.47 5.82 -6.03
CA THR A 221 -15.76 6.55 -4.98
C THR A 221 -14.91 7.68 -5.55
N LYS A 222 -14.17 7.43 -6.64
CA LYS A 222 -13.43 8.47 -7.38
C LYS A 222 -14.35 9.60 -7.85
N GLY A 223 -15.50 9.26 -8.43
CA GLY A 223 -16.49 10.24 -8.87
C GLY A 223 -17.06 11.09 -7.73
N PHE A 224 -17.31 10.48 -6.57
CA PHE A 224 -17.74 11.18 -5.36
C PHE A 224 -16.66 12.15 -4.86
N MET A 225 -15.41 11.70 -4.75
CA MET A 225 -14.26 12.51 -4.34
C MET A 225 -14.02 13.71 -5.28
N ASP A 226 -14.08 13.50 -6.59
CA ASP A 226 -13.97 14.58 -7.59
C ASP A 226 -15.02 15.68 -7.38
N GLY A 227 -16.22 15.29 -6.91
CA GLY A 227 -17.28 16.21 -6.51
C GLY A 227 -16.93 16.96 -5.22
N MET A 228 -16.43 16.25 -4.21
CA MET A 228 -16.03 16.84 -2.93
C MET A 228 -14.97 17.92 -3.11
N VAL A 229 -13.89 17.63 -3.85
CA VAL A 229 -12.79 18.59 -4.12
C VAL A 229 -13.29 19.91 -4.71
N LYS A 230 -14.32 19.85 -5.57
CA LYS A 230 -14.91 21.01 -6.26
C LYS A 230 -15.96 21.76 -5.44
N THR A 231 -16.37 21.21 -4.30
CA THR A 231 -17.42 21.80 -3.46
C THR A 231 -16.90 23.05 -2.77
N SER A 232 -17.73 24.10 -2.68
CA SER A 232 -17.38 25.27 -1.87
C SER A 232 -17.47 24.89 -0.39
N VAL A 233 -16.34 24.93 0.34
CA VAL A 233 -16.25 24.45 1.74
C VAL A 233 -16.05 25.65 2.70
N PRO A 234 -16.94 25.85 3.69
CA PRO A 234 -16.71 26.82 4.78
C PRO A 234 -15.35 26.60 5.47
N SER A 235 -14.60 27.67 5.68
CA SER A 235 -13.21 27.59 6.15
C SER A 235 -13.04 26.86 7.49
N LYS A 236 -14.05 26.88 8.37
CA LYS A 236 -14.01 26.15 9.65
C LYS A 236 -14.04 24.63 9.53
N ILE A 237 -14.55 24.08 8.42
CA ILE A 237 -14.61 22.63 8.17
C ILE A 237 -13.70 22.17 7.02
N ALA A 238 -12.87 23.07 6.47
CA ALA A 238 -11.97 22.75 5.37
C ALA A 238 -11.02 21.59 5.72
N GLN A 239 -10.40 21.62 6.91
CA GLN A 239 -9.47 20.58 7.31
C GLN A 239 -10.15 19.21 7.52
N PRO A 240 -11.25 19.08 8.31
CA PRO A 240 -11.99 17.82 8.37
C PRO A 240 -12.50 17.31 7.02
N HIS A 241 -12.92 18.20 6.11
CA HIS A 241 -13.33 17.82 4.76
C HIS A 241 -12.17 17.24 3.94
N LEU A 242 -10.98 17.87 4.01
CA LEU A 242 -9.77 17.38 3.35
C LEU A 242 -9.35 16.00 3.88
N GLU A 243 -9.47 15.78 5.19
CA GLU A 243 -9.17 14.49 5.82
C GLU A 243 -10.07 13.37 5.26
N VAL A 244 -11.35 13.66 5.01
CA VAL A 244 -12.26 12.69 4.36
C VAL A 244 -11.83 12.38 2.93
N ILE A 245 -11.50 13.40 2.13
CA ILE A 245 -11.03 13.19 0.74
C ILE A 245 -9.77 12.32 0.72
N ASN A 246 -8.80 12.63 1.57
CA ASN A 246 -7.54 11.88 1.64
C ASN A 246 -7.73 10.46 2.17
N ALA A 247 -8.65 10.23 3.10
CA ALA A 247 -8.98 8.89 3.56
C ALA A 247 -9.70 8.07 2.47
N LEU A 248 -10.59 8.69 1.69
CA LEU A 248 -11.22 8.05 0.53
C LEU A 248 -10.20 7.71 -0.57
N GLU A 249 -9.24 8.60 -0.87
CA GLU A 249 -8.16 8.31 -1.83
C GLU A 249 -7.32 7.11 -1.38
N ARG A 250 -6.98 7.04 -0.08
CA ARG A 250 -6.30 5.87 0.49
C ARG A 250 -7.11 4.59 0.29
N MET A 251 -8.42 4.62 0.52
CA MET A 251 -9.29 3.46 0.27
C MET A 251 -9.33 3.08 -1.21
N VAL A 252 -9.38 4.06 -2.11
CA VAL A 252 -9.36 3.85 -3.57
C VAL A 252 -8.06 3.19 -4.01
N GLU A 253 -6.91 3.72 -3.58
CA GLU A 253 -5.60 3.13 -3.84
C GLU A 253 -5.53 1.71 -3.29
N ASN A 254 -5.97 1.53 -2.06
CA ASN A 254 -5.92 0.25 -1.36
C ASN A 254 -6.78 -0.82 -2.05
N LEU A 255 -8.01 -0.51 -2.45
CA LEU A 255 -8.85 -1.43 -3.20
C LEU A 255 -8.28 -1.74 -4.58
N SER A 256 -7.70 -0.74 -5.26
CA SER A 256 -7.04 -0.95 -6.56
C SER A 256 -5.82 -1.87 -6.44
N ASP A 257 -5.05 -1.72 -5.36
CA ASP A 257 -3.86 -2.53 -5.10
C ASP A 257 -4.20 -3.98 -4.76
N ILE A 258 -5.31 -4.24 -4.05
CA ILE A 258 -5.78 -5.60 -3.78
C ILE A 258 -6.08 -6.37 -5.08
N GLN A 259 -6.57 -5.68 -6.13
CA GLN A 259 -6.83 -6.31 -7.43
C GLN A 259 -5.56 -6.81 -8.14
N LEU A 260 -4.37 -6.45 -7.67
CA LEU A 260 -3.10 -6.88 -8.24
C LEU A 260 -2.64 -8.26 -7.73
N VAL A 261 -3.48 -9.03 -7.03
CA VAL A 261 -3.06 -10.30 -6.41
C VAL A 261 -2.38 -11.29 -7.36
N GLU A 262 -2.77 -11.31 -8.65
CA GLU A 262 -2.13 -12.17 -9.67
C GLU A 262 -0.95 -11.52 -10.38
N ASN A 263 -0.84 -10.19 -10.36
CA ASN A 263 0.15 -9.43 -11.14
C ASN A 263 1.31 -8.90 -10.30
N ASP A 264 1.05 -8.54 -9.04
CA ASP A 264 2.02 -8.02 -8.08
C ASP A 264 1.56 -8.35 -6.65
N ALA A 265 1.82 -9.59 -6.24
CA ALA A 265 1.37 -10.15 -4.96
C ALA A 265 1.84 -9.34 -3.74
N ILE A 266 3.04 -8.76 -3.78
CA ILE A 266 3.57 -7.94 -2.67
C ILE A 266 2.77 -6.65 -2.49
N ILE A 267 2.39 -5.97 -3.59
CA ILE A 267 1.49 -4.82 -3.51
C ILE A 267 0.14 -5.24 -2.95
N ALA A 268 -0.43 -6.33 -3.46
CA ALA A 268 -1.75 -6.81 -3.05
C ALA A 268 -1.77 -7.22 -1.56
N LEU A 269 -0.75 -7.95 -1.09
CA LEU A 269 -0.61 -8.33 0.32
C LEU A 269 -0.46 -7.11 1.23
N GLY A 270 0.38 -6.15 0.82
CA GLY A 270 0.52 -4.88 1.53
C GLY A 270 -0.82 -4.15 1.64
N ALA A 271 -1.59 -4.13 0.55
CA ALA A 271 -2.91 -3.51 0.54
C ALA A 271 -3.92 -4.26 1.43
N MET A 272 -3.99 -5.59 1.35
CA MET A 272 -4.85 -6.39 2.22
C MET A 272 -4.55 -6.12 3.71
N SER A 273 -3.26 -6.04 4.07
CA SER A 273 -2.84 -5.76 5.46
C SER A 273 -3.26 -4.38 5.98
N LYS A 274 -3.41 -3.40 5.08
CA LYS A 274 -3.74 -2.00 5.40
C LYS A 274 -5.24 -1.71 5.38
N TYR A 275 -6.07 -2.62 4.86
CA TYR A 275 -7.48 -2.34 4.61
C TYR A 275 -8.24 -1.91 5.85
N GLU A 276 -8.08 -2.64 6.96
CA GLU A 276 -8.74 -2.29 8.23
C GLU A 276 -8.29 -0.91 8.73
N GLY A 277 -6.99 -0.63 8.72
CA GLY A 277 -6.45 0.66 9.17
C GLY A 277 -6.92 1.83 8.30
N ASN A 278 -7.00 1.64 6.99
CA ASN A 278 -7.53 2.68 6.08
C ASN A 278 -9.04 2.89 6.27
N ALA A 279 -9.81 1.82 6.53
CA ALA A 279 -11.23 1.93 6.84
C ALA A 279 -11.47 2.69 8.17
N ASP A 280 -10.66 2.41 9.19
CA ASP A 280 -10.66 3.13 10.47
C ASP A 280 -10.33 4.62 10.27
N LEU A 281 -9.31 4.94 9.47
CA LEU A 281 -8.93 6.32 9.16
C LEU A 281 -10.07 7.08 8.47
N LEU A 282 -10.77 6.44 7.53
CA LEU A 282 -11.94 7.02 6.89
C LEU A 282 -13.06 7.28 7.90
N GLN A 283 -13.34 6.31 8.76
CA GLN A 283 -14.35 6.46 9.82
C GLN A 283 -14.02 7.64 10.75
N VAL A 284 -12.78 7.75 11.21
CA VAL A 284 -12.33 8.85 12.07
C VAL A 284 -12.45 10.20 11.35
N ALA A 285 -12.01 10.29 10.09
CA ALA A 285 -12.12 11.51 9.31
C ALA A 285 -13.58 11.95 9.12
N MET A 286 -14.48 11.00 8.81
CA MET A 286 -15.91 11.27 8.70
C MET A 286 -16.51 11.76 10.02
N GLY A 287 -16.13 11.13 11.15
CA GLY A 287 -16.56 11.57 12.49
C GLY A 287 -16.16 13.02 12.78
N LYS A 288 -14.89 13.36 12.55
CA LYS A 288 -14.39 14.74 12.70
C LYS A 288 -15.15 15.75 11.84
N LEU A 289 -15.48 15.40 10.60
CA LEU A 289 -16.25 16.27 9.73
C LEU A 289 -17.67 16.48 10.26
N ILE A 290 -18.34 15.40 10.71
CA ILE A 290 -19.68 15.47 11.29
C ILE A 290 -19.68 16.33 12.57
N ASP A 291 -18.71 16.12 13.46
CA ASP A 291 -18.60 16.87 14.72
C ASP A 291 -18.30 18.36 14.50
N ALA A 292 -17.62 18.70 13.40
CA ALA A 292 -17.31 20.08 13.04
C ALA A 292 -18.49 20.82 12.35
N MET A 293 -19.53 20.09 11.92
CA MET A 293 -20.74 20.70 11.36
C MET A 293 -21.57 21.37 12.48
N PRO A 294 -22.21 22.52 12.22
CA PRO A 294 -23.10 23.15 13.19
C PRO A 294 -24.23 22.20 13.58
N GLN A 295 -24.43 21.99 14.89
CA GLN A 295 -25.59 21.26 15.37
C GLN A 295 -26.80 22.19 15.34
N ASN A 296 -27.81 21.81 14.56
CA ASN A 296 -29.10 22.51 14.51
C ASN A 296 -30.00 22.10 15.67
#